data_AF-B0KTP7-F1
#
_entry.id   AF-B0KTP7-F1
#
_cell.length_a   1.000
_cell.length_b   1.000
_cell.length_c   1.000
_cell.angle_alpha   90.00
_cell.angle_beta   90.00
_cell.angle_gamma   90.00
#
_symmetry.space_group_name_H-M   'P 1'
#
loop_
_entity.id
_entity.type
_entity.pdbx_description
1 polymer ?
#
loop_
_entity_poly.entity_id
_entity_poly.type
_entity_poly.pdbx_seq_one_letter_code
_entity_poly.pdbx_strand_id
1 'polypeptide(L)'
;MTIGSTHNYPADLALEPSLPLQPWAARFPNPPDLCFDYRRLVEQPGGVASAAQPEHRICIVGAGVTGLTAARELLRCGFTRITLIEQSQRVGGRHLTVVNKGGNHKQPSTPFEMGAMRIPLFSRTGEPPKDGRSLMAITPSCSSYGFPNFQTLGHPG
;
A
#
# COMPACT_ATOMS: atom_id res chain seq x y z
N MET A 1 -9.11 18.18 10.44
CA MET A 1 -9.60 19.37 9.72
C MET A 1 -8.49 19.90 8.84
N THR A 2 -8.60 19.72 7.53
CA THR A 2 -7.92 20.60 6.57
C THR A 2 -9.02 21.55 6.11
N ILE A 3 -8.93 22.81 6.52
CA ILE A 3 -9.77 23.89 6.01
C ILE A 3 -9.60 23.89 4.48
N GLY A 4 -10.72 23.79 3.77
CA GLY A 4 -10.76 23.83 2.32
C GLY A 4 -10.34 25.20 1.84
N SER A 5 -9.08 25.33 1.43
CA SER A 5 -8.74 26.33 0.43
C SER A 5 -9.39 25.89 -0.88
N THR A 6 -10.12 26.78 -1.54
CA THR A 6 -10.66 26.60 -2.91
C THR A 6 -9.56 26.46 -3.97
N HIS A 7 -8.29 26.47 -3.56
CA HIS A 7 -7.13 26.51 -4.43
C HIS A 7 -6.40 25.15 -4.43
N ASN A 8 -6.39 24.48 -5.59
CA ASN A 8 -5.67 23.23 -5.84
C ASN A 8 -4.22 23.51 -6.27
N TYR A 9 -3.42 24.08 -5.34
CA TYR A 9 -2.10 24.65 -5.64
C TYR A 9 -1.05 23.70 -6.27
N PRO A 10 -1.16 22.34 -6.20
CA PRO A 10 -0.25 21.46 -6.94
C PRO A 10 -0.88 20.70 -8.13
N ALA A 11 -2.20 20.70 -8.33
CA ALA A 11 -2.82 19.91 -9.39
C ALA A 11 -3.04 20.72 -10.69
N ASP A 12 -3.17 22.04 -10.58
CA ASP A 12 -3.43 22.96 -11.68
C ASP A 12 -2.15 23.48 -12.38
N LEU A 13 -0.99 23.42 -11.72
CA LEU A 13 0.30 23.90 -12.23
C LEU A 13 1.04 22.85 -13.06
N ALA A 14 0.35 22.17 -13.99
CA ALA A 14 0.98 21.27 -14.96
C ALA A 14 1.86 22.05 -15.94
N LEU A 15 3.04 22.49 -15.46
CA LEU A 15 4.21 22.70 -16.30
C LEU A 15 4.57 21.31 -16.82
N GLU A 16 4.12 20.98 -18.02
CA GLU A 16 4.67 19.82 -18.72
C GLU A 16 6.20 20.04 -18.78
N PRO A 17 7.00 19.14 -18.19
CA PRO A 17 8.44 19.33 -18.19
C PRO A 17 8.90 19.42 -19.64
N SER A 18 9.72 20.43 -19.96
CA SER A 18 10.28 20.62 -21.29
C SER A 18 11.24 19.50 -21.72
N LEU A 19 11.55 18.58 -20.79
CA LEU A 19 12.41 17.43 -20.98
C LEU A 19 11.59 16.16 -21.20
N PRO A 20 12.04 15.25 -22.08
CA PRO A 20 11.35 13.98 -22.30
C PRO A 20 11.27 13.18 -20.99
N LEU A 21 10.05 12.75 -20.65
CA LEU A 21 9.78 11.86 -19.51
C LEU A 21 10.64 10.60 -19.62
N GLN A 22 11.56 10.42 -18.68
CA GLN A 22 12.29 9.17 -18.54
C GLN A 22 11.34 8.08 -18.05
N PRO A 23 11.50 6.81 -18.47
CA PRO A 23 10.53 5.75 -18.16
C PRO A 23 10.23 5.56 -16.67
N TRP A 24 11.21 5.82 -15.81
CA TRP A 24 11.13 5.62 -14.37
C TRP A 24 11.03 6.91 -13.56
N ALA A 25 11.05 8.08 -14.22
CA ALA A 25 10.94 9.35 -13.53
C ALA A 25 9.52 9.54 -13.01
N ALA A 26 9.40 9.97 -11.76
CA ALA A 26 8.11 10.34 -11.21
C ALA A 26 7.59 11.61 -11.89
N ARG A 27 6.28 11.65 -12.17
CA ARG A 27 5.61 12.87 -12.62
C ARG A 27 5.09 13.67 -11.43
N PHE A 28 5.00 14.98 -11.55
CA PHE A 28 4.31 15.83 -10.59
C PHE A 28 2.77 15.68 -10.70
N PRO A 29 2.01 15.72 -9.59
CA PRO A 29 2.45 15.81 -8.20
C PRO A 29 3.04 14.47 -7.68
N ASN A 30 4.13 14.54 -6.92
CA ASN A 30 4.76 13.40 -6.21
C ASN A 30 5.66 13.96 -5.10
N PRO A 31 6.06 13.18 -4.07
CA PRO A 31 7.07 13.62 -3.10
C PRO A 31 8.38 14.05 -3.80
N PRO A 32 9.02 15.14 -3.34
CA PRO A 32 10.18 15.73 -4.02
C PRO A 32 11.48 14.93 -3.84
N ASP A 33 11.55 14.05 -2.85
CA ASP A 33 12.80 13.40 -2.44
C ASP A 33 13.26 12.33 -3.43
N LEU A 34 12.32 11.64 -4.10
CA LEU A 34 12.60 10.53 -5.00
C LEU A 34 11.87 10.73 -6.33
N CYS A 35 12.63 11.04 -7.38
CA CYS A 35 12.13 11.10 -8.74
C CYS A 35 12.01 9.69 -9.34
N PHE A 36 11.29 8.79 -8.66
CA PHE A 36 11.07 7.41 -9.07
C PHE A 36 9.58 7.04 -9.08
N ASP A 37 9.12 6.45 -10.18
CA ASP A 37 7.73 6.03 -10.37
C ASP A 37 7.48 4.63 -9.76
N TYR A 38 7.14 4.62 -8.47
CA TYR A 38 6.79 3.39 -7.76
C TYR A 38 5.49 2.75 -8.25
N ARG A 39 4.55 3.53 -8.83
CA ARG A 39 3.31 2.97 -9.39
C ARG A 39 3.64 2.07 -10.56
N ARG A 40 4.49 2.55 -11.47
CA ARG A 40 4.99 1.75 -12.60
C ARG A 40 5.69 0.48 -12.12
N LEU A 41 6.50 0.56 -11.06
CA LEU A 41 7.21 -0.60 -10.50
C LEU A 41 6.23 -1.71 -10.06
N VAL A 42 5.18 -1.36 -9.32
CA VAL A 42 4.26 -2.35 -8.73
C VAL A 42 3.29 -2.94 -9.75
N GLU A 43 2.91 -2.16 -10.77
CA GLU A 43 2.02 -2.61 -11.86
C GLU A 43 2.66 -3.62 -12.82
N GLN A 44 3.97 -3.81 -12.78
CA GLN A 44 4.65 -4.78 -13.63
C GLN A 44 4.06 -6.19 -13.44
N PRO A 45 3.80 -6.94 -14.52
CA PRO A 45 3.38 -8.33 -14.41
C PRO A 45 4.50 -9.19 -13.82
N GLY A 46 4.17 -10.15 -12.97
CA GLY A 46 5.15 -11.07 -12.38
C GLY A 46 6.00 -10.51 -11.23
N GLY A 47 5.68 -9.31 -10.71
CA GLY A 47 6.41 -8.72 -9.58
C GLY A 47 7.55 -7.81 -10.02
N VAL A 48 8.42 -7.45 -9.07
CA VAL A 48 9.57 -6.56 -9.31
C VAL A 48 10.78 -7.28 -9.93
N ALA A 49 10.79 -8.61 -9.89
CA ALA A 49 11.85 -9.48 -10.41
C ALA A 49 11.33 -10.91 -10.61
N SER A 50 12.20 -11.83 -11.05
CA SER A 50 11.93 -13.27 -11.11
C SER A 50 12.92 -14.02 -10.22
N ALA A 51 12.42 -14.96 -9.41
CA ALA A 51 13.23 -15.74 -8.48
C ALA A 51 14.13 -16.74 -9.22
N ALA A 52 15.44 -16.61 -9.05
CA ALA A 52 16.41 -17.59 -9.57
C ALA A 52 16.40 -18.91 -8.78
N GLN A 53 16.07 -18.86 -7.49
CA GLN A 53 15.96 -20.00 -6.58
C GLN A 53 14.65 -19.90 -5.76
N PRO A 54 13.52 -20.39 -6.29
CA PRO A 54 12.19 -20.28 -5.67
C PRO A 54 12.09 -20.82 -4.23
N GLU A 55 12.93 -21.78 -3.88
CA GLU A 55 13.01 -22.45 -2.59
C GLU A 55 13.93 -21.76 -1.57
N HIS A 56 14.51 -20.62 -1.91
CA HIS A 56 15.30 -19.84 -0.96
C HIS A 56 14.44 -19.45 0.26
N ARG A 57 14.96 -19.67 1.46
CA ARG A 57 14.24 -19.39 2.71
C ARG A 57 14.41 -17.93 3.09
N ILE A 58 13.31 -17.19 3.12
CA ILE A 58 13.32 -15.76 3.42
C ILE A 58 12.53 -15.53 4.71
N CYS A 59 13.17 -14.90 5.70
CA CYS A 59 12.53 -14.46 6.93
C CYS A 59 12.29 -12.95 6.88
N ILE A 60 11.06 -12.53 7.15
CA ILE A 60 10.65 -11.13 7.26
C ILE A 60 10.23 -10.88 8.70
N VAL A 61 10.81 -9.87 9.34
CA VAL A 61 10.50 -9.48 10.72
C VAL A 61 9.65 -8.21 10.70
N GLY A 62 8.42 -8.34 11.21
CA GLY A 62 7.40 -7.29 11.27
C GLY A 62 6.31 -7.46 10.22
N ALA A 63 5.06 -7.70 10.65
CA ALA A 63 3.88 -7.78 9.79
C ALA A 63 3.15 -6.42 9.66
N GLY A 64 3.92 -5.33 9.56
CA GLY A 64 3.42 -4.02 9.16
C GLY A 64 3.23 -3.90 7.65
N VAL A 65 2.78 -2.73 7.17
CA VAL A 65 2.57 -2.47 5.74
C VAL A 65 3.81 -2.80 4.89
N THR A 66 5.01 -2.45 5.37
CA THR A 66 6.27 -2.69 4.67
C THR A 66 6.59 -4.18 4.54
N GLY A 67 6.49 -4.94 5.64
CA GLY A 67 6.74 -6.38 5.64
C GLY A 67 5.73 -7.16 4.81
N LEU A 68 4.45 -6.77 4.89
CA LEU A 68 3.39 -7.34 4.06
C LEU A 68 3.59 -7.04 2.57
N THR A 69 3.98 -5.81 2.21
CA THR A 69 4.32 -5.46 0.83
C THR A 69 5.54 -6.24 0.33
N ALA A 70 6.60 -6.36 1.13
CA ALA A 70 7.77 -7.15 0.77
C ALA A 70 7.41 -8.63 0.55
N ALA A 71 6.64 -9.23 1.47
CA ALA A 71 6.16 -10.60 1.34
C ALA A 71 5.33 -10.79 0.06
N ARG A 72 4.42 -9.86 -0.23
CA ARG A 72 3.62 -9.88 -1.46
C ARG A 72 4.50 -9.85 -2.70
N GLU A 73 5.47 -8.95 -2.77
CA GLU A 73 6.34 -8.86 -3.95
C GLU A 73 7.24 -10.08 -4.11
N LEU A 74 7.77 -10.64 -3.02
CA LEU A 74 8.54 -11.88 -3.08
C LEU A 74 7.69 -13.06 -3.58
N LEU A 75 6.44 -13.18 -3.13
CA LEU A 75 5.52 -14.18 -3.65
C LEU A 75 5.27 -13.99 -5.15
N ARG A 76 5.07 -12.74 -5.60
CA ARG A 76 4.88 -12.44 -7.03
C ARG A 76 6.11 -12.78 -7.87
N CYS A 77 7.31 -12.58 -7.31
CA CYS A 77 8.57 -12.96 -7.98
C CYS A 77 8.76 -14.49 -8.08
N GLY A 78 7.94 -15.31 -7.40
CA GLY A 78 7.99 -16.77 -7.45
C GLY A 78 8.67 -17.45 -6.25
N PHE A 79 9.01 -16.71 -5.18
CA PHE A 79 9.52 -17.35 -3.95
C PHE A 79 8.41 -18.10 -3.22
N THR A 80 8.73 -19.29 -2.72
CA THR A 80 7.76 -20.21 -2.10
C THR A 80 7.97 -20.40 -0.60
N ARG A 81 9.17 -20.07 -0.08
CA ARG A 81 9.56 -20.31 1.32
C ARG A 81 9.76 -19.02 2.10
N ILE A 82 8.67 -18.27 2.27
CA ILE A 82 8.67 -16.99 3.00
C ILE A 82 8.07 -17.21 4.39
N THR A 83 8.76 -16.75 5.42
CA THR A 83 8.28 -16.75 6.80
C THR A 83 8.19 -15.32 7.29
N LEU A 84 6.98 -14.90 7.69
CA LEU A 84 6.72 -13.58 8.27
C LEU A 84 6.51 -13.74 9.78
N ILE A 85 7.30 -13.02 10.58
CA ILE A 85 7.24 -13.07 12.04
C ILE A 85 6.80 -11.70 12.55
N GLU A 86 5.86 -11.67 13.47
CA GLU A 86 5.35 -10.45 14.10
C GLU A 86 5.33 -10.63 15.62
N GLN A 87 5.76 -9.61 16.35
CA GLN A 87 5.81 -9.65 17.81
C GLN A 87 4.41 -9.51 18.42
N SER A 88 3.57 -8.65 17.84
CA SER A 88 2.25 -8.36 18.38
C SER A 88 1.23 -9.44 17.99
N GLN A 89 0.09 -9.44 18.67
CA GLN A 89 -1.03 -10.35 18.37
C GLN A 89 -1.85 -9.92 17.13
N ARG A 90 -1.34 -8.96 16.33
CA ARG A 90 -2.05 -8.43 15.17
C ARG A 90 -1.10 -8.07 14.05
N VAL A 91 -1.62 -8.08 12.83
CA VAL A 91 -0.94 -7.53 11.65
C VAL A 91 -1.27 -6.05 11.46
N GLY A 92 -0.55 -5.39 10.55
CA GLY A 92 -0.78 -4.00 10.14
C GLY A 92 0.20 -2.98 10.75
N GLY A 93 0.89 -3.33 11.85
CA GLY A 93 1.85 -2.44 12.50
C GLY A 93 1.17 -1.10 12.86
N ARG A 94 1.69 0.03 12.41
CA ARG A 94 1.08 1.35 12.69
C ARG A 94 -0.24 1.62 11.95
N HIS A 95 -0.67 0.75 11.04
CA HIS A 95 -2.03 0.80 10.51
C HIS A 95 -2.93 0.06 11.50
N LEU A 96 -3.78 0.81 12.20
CA LEU A 96 -4.62 0.28 13.26
C LEU A 96 -5.96 1.01 13.28
N THR A 97 -7.01 0.30 12.88
CA THR A 97 -8.40 0.70 13.04
C THR A 97 -8.99 -0.05 14.21
N VAL A 98 -9.48 0.67 15.22
CA VAL A 98 -10.17 0.09 16.37
C VAL A 98 -11.67 0.29 16.21
N VAL A 99 -12.43 -0.80 16.33
CA VAL A 99 -13.90 -0.75 16.36
C VAL A 99 -14.40 -0.98 17.78
N ASN A 100 -15.41 -0.21 18.21
CA ASN A 100 -16.03 -0.44 19.50
C ASN A 100 -16.86 -1.74 19.42
N LYS A 101 -16.43 -2.76 20.19
CA LYS A 101 -17.08 -4.08 20.26
C LYS A 101 -18.12 -4.20 21.37
N GLY A 102 -18.29 -3.17 22.20
CA GLY A 102 -19.22 -3.18 23.36
C GLY A 102 -20.67 -2.81 23.02
N GLY A 103 -20.96 -2.45 21.76
CA GLY A 103 -22.31 -2.11 21.31
C GLY A 103 -23.05 -3.32 20.73
N ASN A 104 -24.39 -3.30 20.79
CA ASN A 104 -25.25 -4.28 20.12
C ASN A 104 -24.84 -4.45 18.66
N HIS A 105 -24.59 -5.69 18.19
CA HIS A 105 -24.19 -5.99 16.79
C HIS A 105 -25.15 -5.48 15.70
N LYS A 106 -26.35 -5.02 16.10
CA LYS A 106 -27.36 -4.40 15.23
C LYS A 106 -27.11 -2.91 14.97
N GLN A 107 -26.18 -2.27 15.68
CA GLN A 107 -25.84 -0.87 15.49
C GLN A 107 -24.48 -0.72 14.78
N PRO A 108 -24.36 0.17 13.79
CA PRO A 108 -23.10 0.42 13.11
C PRO A 108 -22.06 0.95 14.11
N SER A 109 -20.92 0.28 14.21
CA SER A 109 -19.80 0.72 15.03
C SER A 109 -18.98 1.75 14.25
N THR A 110 -18.64 2.87 14.89
CA THR A 110 -17.77 3.88 14.27
C THR A 110 -16.30 3.46 14.49
N PRO A 111 -15.53 3.19 13.43
CA PRO A 111 -14.12 2.87 13.56
C PRO A 111 -13.30 4.10 13.96
N PHE A 112 -12.25 3.88 14.74
CA PHE A 112 -11.27 4.88 15.14
C PHE A 112 -9.89 4.51 14.60
N GLU A 113 -9.31 5.37 13.78
CA GLU A 113 -7.94 5.21 13.28
C GLU A 113 -6.93 5.63 14.35
N MET A 114 -6.21 4.67 14.90
CA MET A 114 -5.17 4.88 15.93
C MET A 114 -3.77 5.09 15.32
N GLY A 115 -3.67 5.18 14.00
CA GLY A 115 -2.41 5.39 13.31
C GLY A 115 -2.58 6.11 11.97
N ALA A 116 -2.30 5.43 10.85
CA ALA A 116 -2.42 6.03 9.52
C ALA A 116 -3.87 6.41 9.20
N MET A 117 -4.16 7.72 9.14
CA MET A 117 -5.53 8.25 9.00
C MET A 117 -5.77 9.08 7.72
N ARG A 118 -4.70 9.56 7.09
CA ARG A 118 -4.79 10.43 5.90
C ARG A 118 -3.77 9.96 4.88
N ILE A 119 -4.27 9.73 3.68
CA ILE A 119 -3.51 9.12 2.60
C ILE A 119 -3.63 10.07 1.41
N PRO A 120 -2.58 10.81 1.05
CA PRO A 120 -2.64 11.76 -0.05
C PRO A 120 -2.76 11.01 -1.39
N LEU A 121 -3.65 11.53 -2.24
CA LEU A 121 -3.76 11.10 -3.63
C LEU A 121 -3.00 12.08 -4.50
N PHE A 122 -1.98 11.57 -5.18
CA PHE A 122 -1.17 12.31 -6.13
C PHE A 122 -1.79 12.23 -7.53
N SER A 123 -2.91 12.92 -7.69
CA SER A 123 -3.67 13.02 -8.95
C SER A 123 -3.56 14.44 -9.50
N ARG A 124 -3.54 14.58 -10.83
CA ARG A 124 -3.68 15.87 -11.50
C ARG A 124 -5.15 16.31 -11.56
N THR A 125 -5.40 17.59 -11.82
CA THR A 125 -6.77 18.08 -12.01
C THR A 125 -7.43 17.38 -13.19
N GLY A 126 -8.67 16.90 -12.99
CA GLY A 126 -9.41 16.12 -14.00
C GLY A 126 -9.02 14.64 -14.09
N GLU A 127 -7.98 14.19 -13.38
CA GLU A 127 -7.61 12.78 -13.33
C GLU A 127 -8.37 12.04 -12.21
N PRO A 128 -9.03 10.92 -12.51
CA PRO A 128 -9.73 10.18 -11.48
C PRO A 128 -8.74 9.53 -10.49
N PRO A 129 -9.13 9.35 -9.21
CA PRO A 129 -8.25 8.81 -8.16
C PRO A 129 -7.52 7.51 -8.50
N LYS A 130 -8.16 6.64 -9.29
CA LYS A 130 -7.64 5.34 -9.71
C LYS A 130 -6.54 5.41 -10.77
N ASP A 131 -6.53 6.48 -11.57
CA ASP A 131 -5.60 6.66 -12.69
C ASP A 131 -4.42 7.56 -12.28
N GLY A 132 -4.47 8.14 -11.07
CA GLY A 132 -3.34 8.84 -10.46
C GLY A 132 -2.13 7.93 -10.21
N ARG A 133 -0.96 8.54 -10.01
CA ARG A 133 0.30 7.81 -9.76
C ARG A 133 0.57 7.51 -8.28
N SER A 134 -0.41 7.73 -7.41
CA SER A 134 -0.30 7.32 -6.00
C SER A 134 -0.31 5.79 -5.87
N LEU A 135 0.56 5.27 -5.01
CA LEU A 135 0.58 3.84 -4.66
C LEU A 135 -0.74 3.34 -4.06
N MET A 136 -1.58 4.25 -3.58
CA MET A 136 -2.85 3.94 -2.92
C MET A 136 -3.98 3.65 -3.91
N ALA A 137 -3.80 3.99 -5.18
CA ALA A 137 -4.72 3.62 -6.25
C ALA A 137 -4.62 2.12 -6.64
N ILE A 138 -3.77 1.33 -5.98
CA ILE A 138 -3.56 -0.11 -6.30
C ILE A 138 -4.60 -0.98 -5.59
N THR A 139 -5.14 -0.52 -4.46
CA THR A 139 -6.07 -1.28 -3.62
C THR A 139 -7.42 -1.64 -4.26
N PRO A 140 -8.03 -0.88 -5.20
CA PRO A 140 -9.34 -1.25 -5.74
C PRO A 140 -9.32 -2.45 -6.70
N SER A 141 -8.17 -2.79 -7.31
CA SER A 141 -8.10 -3.86 -8.31
C SER A 141 -7.64 -5.22 -7.75
N CYS A 142 -7.08 -5.25 -6.54
CA CYS A 142 -6.46 -6.45 -5.94
C CYS A 142 -7.41 -7.34 -5.10
N SER A 143 -8.73 -7.14 -5.16
CA SER A 143 -9.73 -7.92 -4.40
C SER A 143 -9.75 -9.43 -4.72
N SER A 144 -8.96 -9.92 -5.69
CA SER A 144 -8.91 -11.31 -6.13
C SER A 144 -7.78 -12.15 -5.53
N TYR A 145 -6.83 -11.57 -4.78
CA TYR A 145 -5.77 -12.35 -4.14
C TYR A 145 -6.24 -12.90 -2.78
N GLY A 146 -6.94 -14.03 -2.82
CA GLY A 146 -7.15 -14.87 -1.63
C GLY A 146 -5.81 -15.40 -1.15
N PHE A 147 -5.32 -14.93 0.00
CA PHE A 147 -4.17 -15.53 0.67
C PHE A 147 -4.60 -16.89 1.25
N PRO A 148 -4.05 -18.01 0.80
CA PRO A 148 -4.32 -19.30 1.42
C PRO A 148 -3.49 -19.39 2.70
N ASN A 149 -4.17 -19.65 3.83
CA ASN A 149 -3.57 -20.01 5.12
C ASN A 149 -2.69 -18.96 5.80
N PHE A 150 -3.30 -17.90 6.32
CA PHE A 150 -2.78 -17.27 7.54
C PHE A 150 -3.35 -18.03 8.74
N GLN A 151 -2.68 -19.09 9.18
CA GLN A 151 -3.02 -19.72 10.46
C GLN A 151 -2.57 -18.78 11.58
N THR A 152 -3.49 -17.99 12.12
CA THR A 152 -3.32 -17.45 13.47
C THR A 152 -3.23 -18.65 14.40
N LEU A 153 -2.03 -18.91 14.94
CA LEU A 153 -1.87 -19.82 16.07
C LEU A 153 -2.67 -19.24 17.24
N GLY A 154 -3.91 -19.69 17.39
CA GLY A 154 -4.71 -19.44 18.57
C GLY A 154 -4.02 -20.10 19.76
N HIS A 155 -3.80 -19.35 20.83
CA HIS A 155 -3.42 -19.95 22.09
C HIS A 155 -4.70 -20.31 22.87
N PRO A 156 -4.79 -21.50 23.50
CA PRO A 156 -5.78 -21.78 24.53
C PRO A 156 -5.41 -21.01 25.81
N GLY A 157 -6.40 -20.43 26.48
CA GLY A 157 -6.24 -19.73 27.77
C GLY A 157 -6.99 -18.42 27.81
#